data_AF-A0AB37IUP8-F1
#
_entry.id   AF-A0AB37IUP8-F1
#
_cell.length_a   1.000
_cell.length_b   1.000
_cell.length_c   1.000
_cell.angle_alpha   90.00
_cell.angle_beta   90.00
_cell.angle_gamma   90.00
#
_symmetry.space_group_name_H-M   'P 1'
#
loop_
_entity.id
_entity.type
_entity.pdbx_description
1 polymer ?
#
loop_
_entity_poly.entity_id
_entity_poly.type
_entity_poly.pdbx_seq_one_letter_code
_entity_poly.pdbx_strand_id
1 'polypeptide(L)'
;MSRGIAWLLVVLISVAAIVNLATTVFNSNKLLEEISKVRTDLFTLRSRVASLDSVVNDIRNQIEKSDDIIKSVHFTRPTTSLEKVVLKASVTLSEFTEGSKLFLNVIDEDAEVRSYGLKSENGVFTALIKLLPEETYYCQVRVRDGDKETLSKKIAISLDLYNIQHYQLLGHSWLLETDKIHYSIDLYTQYCRDEELRISEAVIKVVGGEDSRETLFLPLDNNSQELAKTVYYEADRDASLTFVAEIAYRFGESKTEAVKMNYHF
;
A
#
# COMPACT_ATOMS: atom_id res chain seq x y z
N MET A 1 -75.05 -26.43 18.83
CA MET A 1 -73.59 -26.37 18.56
C MET A 1 -73.14 -25.12 17.78
N SER A 2 -74.00 -24.22 17.30
CA SER A 2 -73.56 -23.09 16.44
C SER A 2 -73.00 -21.85 17.17
N ARG A 3 -73.49 -21.51 18.38
CA ARG A 3 -73.06 -20.30 19.11
C ARG A 3 -71.63 -20.37 19.66
N GLY A 4 -71.19 -21.55 20.10
CA GLY A 4 -69.82 -21.75 20.59
C GLY A 4 -68.78 -21.64 19.49
N ILE A 5 -69.07 -22.17 18.29
CA ILE A 5 -68.21 -22.08 17.11
C ILE A 5 -68.12 -20.62 16.62
N ALA A 6 -69.23 -19.88 16.61
CA ALA A 6 -69.25 -18.47 16.22
C ALA A 6 -68.41 -17.59 17.17
N TRP A 7 -68.49 -17.82 18.48
CA TRP A 7 -67.65 -17.12 19.46
C TRP A 7 -66.17 -17.42 19.29
N LEU A 8 -65.82 -18.68 19.04
CA LEU A 8 -64.43 -19.11 18.78
C LEU A 8 -63.87 -18.44 17.52
N LEU A 9 -64.70 -18.29 16.48
CA LEU A 9 -64.34 -17.62 15.23
C LEU A 9 -64.09 -16.12 15.42
N VAL A 10 -64.92 -15.43 16.20
CA VAL A 10 -64.73 -14.00 16.54
C VAL A 10 -63.45 -13.80 17.35
N VAL A 11 -63.16 -14.68 18.31
CA VAL A 11 -61.92 -14.64 19.10
C VAL A 11 -60.71 -14.88 18.19
N LEU A 12 -60.77 -15.86 17.29
CA LEU A 12 -59.68 -16.16 16.35
C LEU A 12 -59.41 -14.99 15.39
N ILE A 13 -60.46 -14.34 14.85
CA ILE A 13 -60.32 -13.17 13.98
C ILE A 13 -59.71 -12.00 14.77
N SER A 14 -60.13 -11.79 16.01
CA SER A 14 -59.62 -10.71 16.87
C SER A 14 -58.15 -10.93 17.22
N VAL A 15 -57.76 -12.16 17.58
CA VAL A 15 -56.36 -12.53 17.85
C VAL A 15 -55.50 -12.38 16.60
N ALA A 16 -55.98 -12.84 15.44
CA ALA A 16 -55.26 -12.67 14.17
C ALA A 16 -55.07 -11.19 13.81
N ALA A 17 -56.08 -10.34 14.05
CA ALA A 17 -55.99 -8.91 13.84
C ALA A 17 -54.96 -8.25 14.78
N ILE A 18 -54.93 -8.63 16.06
CA ILE A 18 -53.97 -8.12 17.04
C ILE A 18 -52.54 -8.54 16.70
N VAL A 19 -52.33 -9.81 16.31
CA VAL A 19 -51.01 -10.31 15.90
C VAL A 19 -50.53 -9.61 14.63
N ASN A 20 -51.41 -9.39 13.65
CA ASN A 20 -51.06 -8.68 12.43
C ASN A 20 -50.71 -7.20 12.71
N LEU A 21 -51.47 -6.55 13.59
CA LEU A 21 -51.17 -5.18 14.03
C LEU A 21 -49.82 -5.10 14.77
N ALA A 22 -49.55 -6.04 15.69
CA ALA A 22 -48.28 -6.10 16.42
C ALA A 22 -47.08 -6.33 15.48
N THR A 23 -47.24 -7.22 14.48
CA THR A 23 -46.22 -7.48 13.47
C THR A 23 -45.98 -6.24 12.61
N THR A 24 -47.04 -5.53 12.24
CA THR A 24 -46.95 -4.28 11.47
C THR A 24 -46.23 -3.20 12.26
N VAL A 25 -46.58 -3.01 13.54
CA VAL A 25 -45.93 -2.04 14.43
C VAL A 25 -44.44 -2.39 14.64
N PHE A 26 -44.12 -3.66 14.85
CA PHE A 26 -42.72 -4.10 14.99
C PHE A 26 -41.90 -3.82 13.73
N ASN A 27 -42.44 -4.15 12.55
CA ASN A 27 -41.79 -3.86 11.28
C ASN A 27 -41.64 -2.35 11.03
N SER A 28 -42.64 -1.54 11.38
CA SER A 28 -42.56 -0.08 11.29
C SER A 28 -41.50 0.50 12.21
N ASN A 29 -41.37 0.00 13.45
CA ASN A 29 -40.32 0.44 14.37
C ASN A 29 -38.92 0.09 13.86
N LYS A 30 -38.75 -1.11 13.29
CA LYS A 30 -37.49 -1.51 12.68
C LYS A 30 -37.12 -0.63 11.48
N LEU A 31 -38.09 -0.32 10.62
CA LEU A 31 -37.90 0.60 9.50
C LEU A 31 -37.53 2.02 9.97
N LEU A 32 -38.12 2.50 11.07
CA LEU A 32 -37.77 3.80 11.66
C LEU A 32 -36.32 3.82 12.19
N GLU A 33 -35.87 2.74 12.81
CA GLU A 33 -34.49 2.61 13.28
C GLU A 33 -33.50 2.57 12.10
N GLU A 34 -33.80 1.82 11.04
CA GLU A 34 -32.99 1.78 9.82
C GLU A 34 -32.93 3.15 9.14
N ILE A 35 -34.06 3.88 9.05
CA ILE A 35 -34.09 5.25 8.53
C ILE A 35 -33.23 6.19 9.39
N SER A 36 -33.24 6.02 10.72
CA SER A 36 -32.41 6.81 11.62
C SER A 36 -30.91 6.55 11.42
N LYS A 37 -30.52 5.28 11.21
CA LYS A 37 -29.13 4.91 10.89
C LYS A 37 -28.70 5.51 9.55
N VAL A 38 -29.49 5.30 8.50
CA VAL A 38 -29.23 5.88 7.17
C VAL A 38 -29.11 7.39 7.23
N ARG A 39 -29.97 8.08 8.00
CA ARG A 39 -29.88 9.54 8.18
C ARG A 39 -28.58 9.96 8.84
N THR A 40 -28.12 9.22 9.84
CA THR A 40 -26.86 9.51 10.57
C THR A 40 -25.64 9.29 9.67
N ASP A 41 -25.64 8.21 8.88
CA ASP A 41 -24.60 7.93 7.90
C ASP A 41 -24.56 9.02 6.82
N LEU A 42 -25.73 9.48 6.35
CA LEU A 42 -25.82 10.55 5.35
C LEU A 42 -25.31 11.90 5.90
N PHE A 43 -25.58 12.21 7.18
CA PHE A 43 -24.99 13.39 7.83
C PHE A 43 -23.47 13.28 7.92
N THR A 44 -22.94 12.12 8.29
CA THR A 44 -21.49 11.86 8.38
C THR A 44 -20.83 11.94 7.01
N LEU A 45 -21.49 11.42 5.97
CA LEU A 45 -21.01 11.52 4.60
C LEU A 45 -21.03 12.97 4.12
N ARG A 46 -22.10 13.72 4.39
CA ARG A 46 -22.20 15.14 4.04
C ARG A 46 -21.12 15.98 4.72
N SER A 47 -20.81 15.71 6.00
CA SER A 47 -19.70 16.41 6.67
C SER A 47 -18.35 16.05 6.08
N ARG A 48 -18.12 14.78 5.69
CA ARG A 48 -16.90 14.37 4.97
C ARG A 48 -16.77 15.05 3.61
N VAL A 49 -17.85 15.14 2.84
CA VAL A 49 -17.87 15.85 1.54
C VAL A 49 -17.57 17.33 1.72
N ALA A 50 -18.19 18.00 2.70
CA ALA A 50 -17.89 19.41 2.98
C ALA A 50 -16.42 19.63 3.41
N SER A 51 -15.85 18.71 4.18
CA SER A 51 -14.42 18.73 4.52
C SER A 51 -13.54 18.54 3.29
N LEU A 52 -13.91 17.65 2.36
CA LEU A 52 -13.19 17.46 1.11
C LEU A 52 -13.27 18.69 0.21
N ASP A 53 -14.44 19.31 0.09
CA ASP A 53 -14.60 20.57 -0.67
C ASP A 53 -13.73 21.68 -0.10
N SER A 54 -13.61 21.77 1.23
CA SER A 54 -12.69 22.71 1.90
C SER A 54 -11.23 22.41 1.54
N VAL A 55 -10.81 21.14 1.61
CA VAL A 55 -9.43 20.73 1.27
C VAL A 55 -9.13 21.00 -0.21
N VAL A 56 -10.07 20.69 -1.11
CA VAL A 56 -9.93 20.96 -2.54
C VAL A 56 -9.84 22.46 -2.82
N ASN A 57 -10.65 23.28 -2.16
CA ASN A 57 -10.58 24.73 -2.30
C ASN A 57 -9.28 25.30 -1.73
N ASP A 58 -8.78 24.79 -0.61
CA ASP A 58 -7.50 25.19 -0.05
C ASP A 58 -6.33 24.81 -0.98
N ILE A 59 -6.35 23.59 -1.54
CA ILE A 59 -5.37 23.16 -2.56
C ILE A 59 -5.45 24.07 -3.79
N ARG A 60 -6.66 24.38 -4.27
CA ARG A 60 -6.87 25.26 -5.43
C ARG A 60 -6.33 26.66 -5.16
N ASN A 61 -6.65 27.23 -4.00
CA ASN A 61 -6.17 28.54 -3.59
C ASN A 61 -4.64 28.56 -3.41
N GLN A 62 -4.04 27.47 -2.95
CA GLN A 62 -2.58 27.34 -2.88
C GLN A 62 -1.94 27.25 -4.28
N ILE A 63 -2.56 26.53 -5.22
CA ILE A 63 -2.13 26.46 -6.62
C ILE A 63 -2.25 27.85 -7.28
N GLU A 64 -3.35 28.57 -7.07
CA GLU A 64 -3.59 29.88 -7.67
C GLU A 64 -2.76 31.02 -7.05
N LYS A 65 -2.32 30.88 -5.79
CA LYS A 65 -1.44 31.86 -5.11
C LYS A 65 0.05 31.58 -5.23
N SER A 66 0.45 30.50 -5.89
CA SER A 66 1.85 30.13 -6.00
C SER A 66 2.52 30.96 -7.10
N ASP A 67 3.41 31.89 -6.73
CA ASP A 67 4.39 32.53 -7.65
C ASP A 67 5.40 31.51 -8.25
N ASP A 68 5.13 30.21 -8.12
CA ASP A 68 5.97 29.16 -8.65
C ASP A 68 5.63 28.92 -10.14
N ILE A 69 6.68 28.61 -10.88
CA ILE A 69 6.63 28.32 -12.32
C ILE A 69 5.86 27.01 -12.56
N ILE A 70 5.78 26.16 -11.54
CA ILE A 70 5.05 24.90 -11.57
C ILE A 70 3.59 25.12 -11.17
N LYS A 71 2.67 24.77 -12.08
CA LYS A 71 1.24 24.65 -11.79
C LYS A 71 0.90 23.29 -11.19
N SER A 72 1.48 22.23 -11.71
CA SER A 72 1.31 20.87 -11.18
C SER A 72 2.46 19.94 -11.57
N VAL A 73 2.72 18.95 -10.72
CA VAL A 73 3.58 17.80 -11.01
C VAL A 73 2.82 16.54 -10.65
N HIS A 74 2.82 15.58 -11.56
CA HIS A 74 2.24 14.27 -11.37
C HIS A 74 3.24 13.19 -11.78
N PHE A 75 3.20 12.05 -11.10
CA PHE A 75 4.05 10.91 -11.39
C PHE A 75 3.19 9.69 -11.63
N THR A 76 3.52 8.95 -12.69
CA THR A 76 3.01 7.61 -12.91
C THR A 76 4.17 6.62 -12.94
N ARG A 77 3.91 5.37 -12.55
CA ARG A 77 4.92 4.31 -12.50
C ARG A 77 4.74 3.36 -13.69
N PRO A 78 5.43 3.60 -14.83
CA PRO A 78 5.37 2.69 -15.97
C PRO A 78 6.03 1.35 -15.71
N THR A 79 7.15 1.31 -14.98
CA THR A 79 7.91 0.07 -14.76
C THR A 79 8.62 0.06 -13.41
N THR A 80 8.74 -1.14 -12.85
CA THR A 80 9.32 -1.43 -11.53
C THR A 80 10.22 -2.65 -11.64
N SER A 81 11.37 -2.62 -10.97
CA SER A 81 12.27 -3.74 -10.72
C SER A 81 12.90 -3.57 -9.34
N LEU A 82 13.49 -4.64 -8.80
CA LEU A 82 14.20 -4.61 -7.51
C LEU A 82 15.36 -3.61 -7.49
N GLU A 83 16.04 -3.41 -8.63
CA GLU A 83 17.17 -2.48 -8.72
C GLU A 83 16.74 -1.02 -8.89
N LYS A 84 15.58 -0.79 -9.51
CA LYS A 84 15.14 0.56 -9.90
C LYS A 84 13.65 0.63 -10.18
N VAL A 85 13.07 1.79 -9.88
CA VAL A 85 11.72 2.17 -10.28
C VAL A 85 11.79 3.30 -11.30
N VAL A 86 11.05 3.17 -12.39
CA VAL A 86 10.94 4.22 -13.41
C VAL A 86 9.64 4.98 -13.17
N LEU A 87 9.73 6.30 -13.02
CA LEU A 87 8.56 7.18 -12.97
C LEU A 87 8.49 8.04 -14.22
N LYS A 88 7.30 8.22 -14.78
CA LYS A 88 7.00 9.26 -15.76
C LYS A 88 6.52 10.50 -15.00
N ALA A 89 7.41 11.48 -14.89
CA ALA A 89 7.05 12.80 -14.38
C ALA A 89 6.28 13.55 -15.48
N SER A 90 5.15 14.14 -15.11
CA SER A 90 4.31 14.99 -15.95
C SER A 90 4.15 16.33 -15.25
N VAL A 91 4.63 17.39 -15.88
CA VAL A 91 4.73 18.73 -15.31
C VAL A 91 3.91 19.69 -16.16
N THR A 92 3.11 20.52 -15.51
CA THR A 92 2.45 21.66 -16.16
C THR A 92 2.97 22.94 -15.54
N LEU A 93 3.33 23.91 -16.38
CA LEU A 93 3.87 25.19 -15.95
C LEU A 93 2.76 26.25 -15.94
N SER A 94 2.86 27.21 -15.02
CA SER A 94 1.97 28.38 -14.95
C SER A 94 2.29 29.35 -16.09
N GLU A 95 3.56 29.68 -16.29
CA GLU A 95 4.07 30.54 -17.34
C GLU A 95 5.43 30.04 -17.86
N PHE A 96 5.69 30.15 -19.16
CA PHE A 96 7.01 29.93 -19.75
C PHE A 96 7.13 30.61 -21.12
N THR A 97 8.36 30.98 -21.49
CA THR A 97 8.66 31.52 -22.83
C THR A 97 8.77 30.36 -23.83
N GLU A 98 8.03 30.44 -24.94
CA GLU A 98 8.15 29.47 -26.04
C GLU A 98 9.60 29.42 -26.57
N GLY A 99 10.14 28.20 -26.73
CA GLY A 99 11.55 28.00 -27.10
C GLY A 99 12.51 27.80 -25.91
N SER A 100 12.06 28.01 -24.67
CA SER A 100 12.86 27.72 -23.47
C SER A 100 13.24 26.23 -23.37
N LYS A 101 14.45 25.95 -22.87
CA LYS A 101 14.87 24.59 -22.54
C LYS A 101 14.43 24.24 -21.13
N LEU A 102 13.68 23.16 -21.01
CA LEU A 102 13.10 22.71 -19.74
C LEU A 102 13.76 21.43 -19.27
N PHE A 103 14.12 21.40 -17.99
CA PHE A 103 14.73 20.25 -17.35
C PHE A 103 14.01 19.94 -16.04
N LEU A 104 13.89 18.65 -15.73
CA LEU A 104 13.56 18.16 -14.41
C LEU A 104 14.86 17.72 -13.74
N ASN A 105 15.25 18.43 -12.69
CA ASN A 105 16.33 18.00 -11.82
C ASN A 105 15.75 17.04 -10.77
N VAL A 106 16.32 15.86 -10.66
CA VAL A 106 16.09 14.92 -9.55
C VAL A 106 17.30 15.04 -8.63
N ILE A 107 17.03 15.25 -7.35
CA ILE A 107 18.01 15.50 -6.30
C ILE A 107 17.85 14.38 -5.28
N ASP A 108 18.91 13.64 -4.99
CA ASP A 108 18.90 12.60 -3.96
C ASP A 108 19.21 13.15 -2.56
N GLU A 109 19.34 12.24 -1.59
CA GLU A 109 19.63 12.56 -0.20
C GLU A 109 21.04 13.13 0.02
N ASP A 110 21.99 12.75 -0.84
CA ASP A 110 23.37 13.26 -0.86
C ASP A 110 23.52 14.58 -1.65
N ALA A 111 22.40 15.11 -2.15
CA ALA A 111 22.31 16.32 -2.98
C ALA A 111 22.99 16.20 -4.36
N GLU A 112 23.21 14.99 -4.87
CA GLU A 112 23.58 14.78 -6.28
C GLU A 112 22.40 15.17 -7.18
N VAL A 113 22.70 15.82 -8.31
CA VAL A 113 21.68 16.35 -9.22
C VAL A 113 21.73 15.64 -10.56
N ARG A 114 20.65 14.91 -10.88
CA ARG A 114 20.44 14.28 -12.19
C ARG A 114 19.42 15.09 -12.99
N SER A 115 19.84 15.65 -14.13
CA SER A 115 18.98 16.48 -14.99
C SER A 115 18.39 15.71 -16.16
N TYR A 116 17.07 15.75 -16.30
CA TYR A 116 16.32 15.12 -17.38
C TYR A 116 15.68 16.19 -18.27
N GLY A 117 15.92 16.16 -19.58
CA GLY A 117 15.25 17.05 -20.52
C GLY A 117 13.77 16.76 -20.59
N LEU A 118 12.93 17.79 -20.42
CA LEU A 118 11.49 17.68 -20.49
C LEU A 118 11.02 17.79 -21.95
N LYS A 119 10.18 16.84 -22.37
CA LYS A 119 9.56 16.83 -23.70
C LYS A 119 8.11 17.33 -23.61
N SER A 120 7.74 18.25 -24.49
CA SER A 120 6.37 18.77 -24.56
C SER A 120 5.46 17.83 -25.35
N GLU A 121 4.34 17.44 -24.76
CA GLU A 121 3.24 16.72 -25.38
C GLU A 121 1.93 17.43 -25.00
N ASN A 122 1.30 18.14 -25.93
CA ASN A 122 0.02 18.83 -25.74
C ASN A 122 -0.05 19.76 -24.52
N GLY A 123 1.01 20.52 -24.24
CA GLY A 123 1.06 21.45 -23.10
C GLY A 123 1.43 20.79 -21.76
N VAL A 124 1.76 19.50 -21.76
CA VAL A 124 2.31 18.78 -20.62
C VAL A 124 3.76 18.40 -20.92
N PHE A 125 4.65 18.69 -19.98
CA PHE A 125 6.07 18.40 -20.09
C PHE A 125 6.38 17.09 -19.37
N THR A 126 7.01 16.14 -20.07
CA THR A 126 7.25 14.81 -19.52
C THR A 126 8.71 14.38 -19.55
N ALA A 127 9.10 13.59 -18.55
CA ALA A 127 10.39 12.92 -18.48
C ALA A 127 10.26 11.56 -17.78
N LEU A 128 11.05 10.58 -18.24
CA LEU A 128 11.23 9.30 -17.54
C LEU A 128 12.43 9.41 -16.63
N ILE A 129 12.20 9.28 -15.32
CA ILE A 129 13.22 9.33 -14.29
C ILE A 129 13.39 7.93 -13.69
N LYS A 130 14.63 7.59 -13.30
CA LYS A 130 14.97 6.31 -12.69
C LYS A 130 15.40 6.56 -11.26
N LEU A 131 14.75 5.90 -10.31
CA LEU A 131 14.94 6.06 -8.88
C LEU A 131 15.36 4.73 -8.27
N LEU A 132 16.24 4.78 -7.28
CA LEU A 132 16.56 3.62 -6.44
C LEU A 132 15.47 3.49 -5.35
N PRO A 133 14.98 2.27 -5.05
CA PRO A 133 13.87 2.10 -4.10
C PRO A 133 14.18 2.51 -2.64
N GLU A 134 15.46 2.57 -2.29
CA GLU A 134 15.96 2.79 -0.93
C GLU A 134 16.23 4.26 -0.59
N GLU A 135 16.37 5.13 -1.60
CA GLU A 135 16.77 6.52 -1.41
C GLU A 135 15.58 7.48 -1.29
N THR A 136 15.83 8.70 -0.82
CA THR A 136 14.82 9.77 -0.84
C THR A 136 15.13 10.79 -1.93
N TYR A 137 14.11 11.17 -2.72
CA TYR A 137 14.28 12.10 -3.83
C TYR A 137 13.41 13.36 -3.73
N TYR A 138 13.98 14.46 -4.22
CA TYR A 138 13.29 15.71 -4.51
C TYR A 138 13.38 15.99 -6.01
N CYS A 139 12.39 16.69 -6.55
CA CYS A 139 12.45 17.22 -7.89
C CYS A 139 12.38 18.74 -7.92
N GLN A 140 12.99 19.32 -8.95
CA GLN A 140 12.97 20.75 -9.20
C GLN A 140 12.96 20.98 -10.71
N VAL A 141 12.00 21.73 -11.20
CA VAL A 141 11.98 22.18 -12.61
C VAL A 141 12.94 23.35 -12.77
N ARG A 142 13.78 23.24 -13.79
CA ARG A 142 14.72 24.26 -14.24
C ARG A 142 14.34 24.72 -15.64
N VAL A 143 14.12 26.02 -15.79
CA VAL A 143 13.84 26.69 -17.06
C VAL A 143 15.07 27.48 -17.48
N ARG A 144 15.53 27.28 -18.71
CA ARG A 144 16.61 28.06 -19.31
C ARG A 144 16.10 28.80 -20.54
N ASP A 145 16.13 30.13 -20.46
CA ASP A 145 15.73 31.06 -21.51
C ASP A 145 16.95 31.93 -21.88
N GLY A 146 17.65 31.56 -22.94
CA GLY A 146 18.96 32.13 -23.27
C GLY A 146 19.98 31.93 -22.14
N ASP A 147 20.47 33.04 -21.59
CA ASP A 147 21.42 33.08 -20.46
C ASP A 147 20.73 33.13 -19.09
N LYS A 148 19.39 33.25 -19.06
CA LYS A 148 18.63 33.28 -17.80
C LYS A 148 18.23 31.87 -17.41
N GLU A 149 18.47 31.54 -16.15
CA GLU A 149 18.05 30.29 -15.54
C GLU A 149 17.14 30.56 -14.36
N THR A 150 15.99 29.90 -14.34
CA THR A 150 15.01 30.01 -13.27
C THR A 150 14.71 28.62 -12.72
N LEU A 151 14.68 28.52 -11.39
CA LEU A 151 14.39 27.28 -10.67
C LEU A 151 13.05 27.43 -9.95
N SER A 152 12.22 26.42 -10.07
CA SER A 152 11.03 26.23 -9.23
C SER A 152 11.41 25.85 -7.80
N LYS A 153 10.42 25.74 -6.91
CA LYS A 153 10.66 25.15 -5.58
C LYS A 153 11.00 23.67 -5.68
N LYS A 154 11.72 23.17 -4.67
CA LYS A 154 11.94 21.72 -4.52
C LYS A 154 10.64 21.06 -4.05
N ILE A 155 10.30 19.94 -4.68
CA ILE A 155 9.10 19.15 -4.37
C ILE A 155 9.57 17.74 -4.00
N ALA A 156 9.14 17.21 -2.86
CA ALA A 156 9.46 15.83 -2.48
C ALA A 156 8.72 14.84 -3.38
N ILE A 157 9.42 13.82 -3.89
CA ILE A 157 8.78 12.70 -4.60
C ILE A 157 8.32 11.71 -3.53
N SER A 158 7.01 11.46 -3.47
CA SER A 158 6.44 10.54 -2.47
C SER A 158 7.06 9.16 -2.55
N LEU A 159 7.53 8.64 -1.42
CA LEU A 159 8.09 7.28 -1.30
C LEU A 159 7.06 6.21 -1.70
N ASP A 160 5.77 6.48 -1.52
CA ASP A 160 4.69 5.57 -1.94
C ASP A 160 4.75 5.22 -3.44
N LEU A 161 5.41 6.03 -4.26
CA LEU A 161 5.51 5.80 -5.70
C LEU A 161 6.63 4.83 -6.09
N TYR A 162 7.67 4.66 -5.26
CA TYR A 162 8.88 3.93 -5.66
C TYR A 162 9.57 3.11 -4.57
N ASN A 163 9.14 3.20 -3.31
CA ASN A 163 9.72 2.42 -2.21
C ASN A 163 9.15 1.00 -2.20
N ILE A 164 10.01 0.04 -2.57
CA ILE A 164 9.69 -1.39 -2.56
C ILE A 164 9.71 -1.90 -1.12
N GLN A 165 8.82 -2.82 -0.76
CA GLN A 165 8.77 -3.35 0.60
C GLN A 165 10.09 -4.04 0.98
N HIS A 166 10.80 -3.45 1.94
CA HIS A 166 12.03 -4.04 2.48
C HIS A 166 11.73 -5.13 3.50
N TYR A 167 12.70 -6.04 3.64
CA TYR A 167 12.63 -7.11 4.62
C TYR A 167 14.01 -7.45 5.19
N GLN A 168 14.01 -8.11 6.34
CA GLN A 168 15.19 -8.69 6.98
C GLN A 168 14.89 -10.13 7.40
N LEU A 169 15.82 -11.03 7.12
CA LEU A 169 15.76 -12.43 7.54
C LEU A 169 16.77 -12.69 8.66
N LEU A 170 16.33 -13.33 9.72
CA LEU A 170 17.18 -13.81 10.81
C LEU A 170 16.95 -15.31 11.00
N GLY A 171 18.02 -16.10 10.90
CA GLY A 171 17.99 -17.53 11.22
C GLY A 171 18.63 -17.78 12.59
N HIS A 172 17.98 -18.59 13.41
CA HIS A 172 18.52 -19.07 14.68
C HIS A 172 18.50 -20.58 14.71
N SER A 173 19.49 -21.16 15.39
CA SER A 173 19.51 -22.59 15.69
C SER A 173 20.00 -22.83 17.10
N TRP A 174 19.39 -23.82 17.75
CA TRP A 174 19.74 -24.23 19.10
C TRP A 174 19.56 -25.74 19.27
N LEU A 175 20.30 -26.29 20.22
CA LEU A 175 20.16 -27.67 20.66
C LEU A 175 19.37 -27.67 21.98
N LEU A 176 18.33 -28.49 22.06
CA LEU A 176 17.69 -28.81 23.34
C LEU A 176 18.32 -30.09 23.93
N GLU A 177 17.83 -30.61 25.06
CA GLU A 177 18.30 -31.90 25.63
C GLU A 177 17.98 -33.13 24.74
N THR A 178 17.59 -32.91 23.48
CA THR A 178 17.23 -33.90 22.46
C THR A 178 18.35 -34.06 21.43
N ASP A 179 18.37 -35.17 20.70
CA ASP A 179 19.32 -35.40 19.57
C ASP A 179 18.96 -34.59 18.30
N LYS A 180 18.11 -33.56 18.43
CA LYS A 180 17.63 -32.74 17.32
C LYS A 180 18.13 -31.30 17.42
N ILE A 181 18.45 -30.73 16.27
CA ILE A 181 18.68 -29.29 16.13
C ILE A 181 17.36 -28.64 15.75
N HIS A 182 17.00 -27.59 16.51
CA HIS A 182 15.83 -26.77 16.24
C HIS A 182 16.27 -25.49 15.53
N TYR A 183 15.51 -25.10 14.51
CA TYR A 183 15.74 -23.90 13.72
C TYR A 183 14.51 -22.99 13.82
N SER A 184 14.74 -21.68 13.93
CA SER A 184 13.73 -20.65 13.66
C SER A 184 14.23 -19.70 12.60
N ILE A 185 13.31 -19.26 11.73
CA ILE A 185 13.61 -18.27 10.69
C ILE A 185 12.55 -17.19 10.76
N ASP A 186 13.02 -15.99 11.07
CA ASP A 186 12.22 -14.80 11.31
C ASP A 186 12.32 -13.86 10.10
N LEU A 187 11.18 -13.50 9.52
CA LEU A 187 11.03 -12.48 8.49
C LEU A 187 10.44 -11.21 9.10
N TYR A 188 11.23 -10.14 9.11
CA TYR A 188 10.79 -8.79 9.46
C TYR A 188 10.51 -8.05 8.16
N THR A 189 9.33 -7.46 8.01
CA THR A 189 9.00 -6.63 6.85
C THR A 189 8.77 -5.19 7.29
N GLN A 190 9.19 -4.24 6.47
CA GLN A 190 8.88 -2.84 6.67
C GLN A 190 7.50 -2.51 6.11
N TYR A 191 6.87 -1.47 6.65
CA TYR A 191 5.60 -0.98 6.13
C TYR A 191 5.79 -0.42 4.72
N CYS A 192 4.98 -0.88 3.77
CA CYS A 192 4.92 -0.36 2.41
C CYS A 192 3.46 -0.03 2.07
N ARG A 193 3.18 1.23 1.71
CA ARG A 193 1.80 1.68 1.50
C ARG A 193 1.22 1.15 0.20
N ASP A 194 2.00 1.21 -0.88
CA ASP A 194 1.58 0.77 -2.20
C ASP A 194 1.52 -0.76 -2.26
N GLU A 195 0.34 -1.29 -2.57
CA GLU A 195 0.13 -2.73 -2.59
C GLU A 195 0.94 -3.43 -3.68
N GLU A 196 1.14 -2.82 -4.86
CA GLU A 196 1.87 -3.45 -5.97
C GLU A 196 3.35 -3.63 -5.65
N LEU A 197 3.89 -2.82 -4.73
CA LEU A 197 5.29 -2.86 -4.29
C LEU A 197 5.53 -3.80 -3.09
N ARG A 198 4.49 -4.49 -2.62
CA ARG A 198 4.59 -5.44 -1.49
C ARG A 198 5.10 -6.81 -1.90
N ILE A 199 5.66 -7.50 -0.92
CA ILE A 199 5.94 -8.93 -0.98
C ILE A 199 4.60 -9.67 -1.13
N SER A 200 4.52 -10.57 -2.10
CA SER A 200 3.36 -11.43 -2.35
C SER A 200 3.49 -12.77 -1.67
N GLU A 201 4.70 -13.32 -1.64
CA GLU A 201 5.00 -14.64 -1.10
C GLU A 201 6.42 -14.67 -0.55
N ALA A 202 6.61 -15.37 0.57
CA ALA A 202 7.90 -15.60 1.17
C ALA A 202 7.97 -17.07 1.61
N VAL A 203 8.95 -17.80 1.10
CA VAL A 203 9.16 -19.20 1.42
C VAL A 203 10.61 -19.48 1.79
N ILE A 204 10.81 -20.47 2.64
CA ILE A 204 12.13 -21.03 2.95
C ILE A 204 12.22 -22.44 2.39
N LYS A 205 13.16 -22.67 1.49
CA LYS A 205 13.55 -24.01 1.05
C LYS A 205 14.61 -24.58 1.97
N VAL A 206 14.32 -25.74 2.54
CA VAL A 206 15.27 -26.55 3.30
C VAL A 206 15.99 -27.47 2.34
N VAL A 207 17.30 -27.27 2.18
CA VAL A 207 18.15 -28.01 1.25
C VAL A 207 19.07 -28.94 2.04
N GLY A 208 19.12 -30.22 1.67
CA GLY A 208 20.05 -31.18 2.26
C GLY A 208 20.77 -31.95 1.17
N GLY A 209 22.06 -31.65 0.97
CA GLY A 209 22.80 -32.13 -0.20
C GLY A 209 22.41 -31.36 -1.46
N GLU A 210 22.11 -32.06 -2.55
CA GLU A 210 21.70 -31.45 -3.84
C GLU A 210 20.17 -31.26 -3.98
N ASP A 211 19.38 -31.88 -3.10
CA ASP A 211 17.92 -31.89 -3.20
C ASP A 211 17.22 -30.98 -2.17
N SER A 212 16.12 -30.36 -2.61
CA SER A 212 15.18 -29.66 -1.73
C SER A 212 14.37 -30.68 -0.93
N ARG A 213 14.49 -30.63 0.40
CA ARG A 213 13.76 -31.50 1.32
C ARG A 213 12.34 -31.01 1.57
N GLU A 214 12.19 -29.72 1.82
CA GLU A 214 10.92 -29.14 2.24
C GLU A 214 10.84 -27.65 1.91
N THR A 215 9.63 -27.14 1.72
CA THR A 215 9.35 -25.71 1.54
C THR A 215 8.45 -25.23 2.67
N LEU A 216 8.93 -24.28 3.46
CA LEU A 216 8.23 -23.67 4.58
C LEU A 216 7.66 -22.32 4.16
N PHE A 217 6.36 -22.09 4.36
CA PHE A 217 5.70 -20.84 3.99
C PHE A 217 5.70 -19.85 5.17
N LEU A 218 6.20 -18.64 4.94
CA LEU A 218 6.16 -17.55 5.93
C LEU A 218 4.81 -16.83 5.85
N PRO A 219 4.09 -16.68 6.98
CA PRO A 219 2.76 -16.07 6.97
C PRO A 219 2.84 -14.55 6.73
N LEU A 220 2.39 -14.08 5.56
CA LEU A 220 2.34 -12.67 5.20
C LEU A 220 0.95 -12.07 5.51
N ASP A 221 0.61 -11.84 6.78
CA ASP A 221 -0.66 -11.20 7.12
C ASP A 221 -0.66 -9.71 6.76
N ASN A 222 -1.69 -9.27 6.03
CA ASN A 222 -1.81 -7.89 5.53
C ASN A 222 -2.08 -6.82 6.60
N ASN A 223 -2.32 -7.18 7.86
CA ASN A 223 -2.91 -6.30 8.88
C ASN A 223 -2.20 -6.25 10.25
N SER A 224 -1.07 -6.93 10.44
CA SER A 224 -0.44 -6.95 11.77
C SER A 224 0.58 -5.82 11.93
N GLN A 225 0.34 -4.93 12.90
CA GLN A 225 1.36 -4.06 13.51
C GLN A 225 2.43 -4.86 14.31
N GLU A 226 2.60 -6.16 14.04
CA GLU A 226 3.37 -7.07 14.88
C GLU A 226 4.59 -7.66 14.16
N LEU A 227 5.68 -7.72 14.94
CA LEU A 227 6.59 -8.85 15.22
C LEU A 227 6.85 -9.83 14.08
N ALA A 228 8.13 -10.18 13.92
CA ALA A 228 8.64 -11.08 12.90
C ALA A 228 7.71 -12.27 12.58
N LYS A 229 7.59 -12.59 11.30
CA LYS A 229 6.91 -13.80 10.83
C LYS A 229 7.89 -14.96 10.95
N THR A 230 7.58 -15.93 11.80
CA THR A 230 8.51 -17.02 12.12
C THR A 230 8.04 -18.36 11.57
N VAL A 231 8.96 -19.14 11.02
CA VAL A 231 8.78 -20.57 10.77
C VAL A 231 9.78 -21.37 11.58
N TYR A 232 9.39 -22.59 11.97
CA TYR A 232 10.22 -23.50 12.74
C TYR A 232 10.51 -24.76 11.93
N TYR A 233 11.70 -25.33 12.13
CA TYR A 233 12.10 -26.58 11.52
C TYR A 233 12.95 -27.38 12.49
N GLU A 234 12.86 -28.72 12.43
CA GLU A 234 13.67 -29.61 13.26
C GLU A 234 14.34 -30.65 12.39
N ALA A 235 15.60 -30.96 12.70
CA ALA A 235 16.35 -31.99 12.00
C ALA A 235 17.26 -32.76 12.95
N ASP A 236 17.64 -33.96 12.53
CA ASP A 236 18.66 -34.75 13.22
C ASP A 236 20.00 -34.01 13.20
N ARG A 237 20.78 -34.15 14.28
CA ARG A 237 22.02 -33.39 14.50
C ARG A 237 23.09 -33.56 13.42
N ASP A 238 23.08 -34.69 12.71
CA ASP A 238 24.00 -35.02 11.63
C ASP A 238 23.52 -34.52 10.25
N ALA A 239 22.33 -33.93 10.16
CA ALA A 239 21.82 -33.37 8.93
C ALA A 239 22.59 -32.09 8.52
N SER A 240 23.30 -32.16 7.40
CA SER A 240 23.92 -30.99 6.77
C SER A 240 22.86 -30.20 5.98
N LEU A 241 22.26 -29.19 6.61
CA LEU A 241 21.18 -28.40 6.03
C LEU A 241 21.61 -26.97 5.66
N THR A 242 21.07 -26.49 4.55
CA THR A 242 21.11 -25.08 4.15
C THR A 242 19.69 -24.58 3.97
N PHE A 243 19.44 -23.33 4.31
CA PHE A 243 18.13 -22.70 4.18
C PHE A 243 18.22 -21.57 3.16
N VAL A 244 17.35 -21.59 2.16
CA VAL A 244 17.31 -20.60 1.08
C VAL A 244 15.95 -19.93 1.11
N ALA A 245 15.94 -18.62 1.26
CA ALA A 245 14.72 -17.83 1.17
C ALA A 245 14.43 -17.46 -0.28
N GLU A 246 13.17 -17.56 -0.67
CA GLU A 246 12.64 -17.05 -1.94
C GLU A 246 11.52 -16.06 -1.62
N ILE A 247 11.73 -14.80 -1.96
CA ILE A 247 10.82 -13.69 -1.71
C ILE A 247 10.29 -13.20 -3.05
N ALA A 248 9.00 -13.38 -3.30
CA ALA A 248 8.33 -12.90 -4.50
C ALA A 248 7.55 -11.61 -4.21
N TYR A 249 7.56 -10.68 -5.17
CA TYR A 249 6.87 -9.40 -5.08
C TYR A 249 5.66 -9.37 -6.01
N ARG A 250 4.65 -8.55 -5.67
CA ARG A 250 3.42 -8.44 -6.47
C ARG A 250 3.64 -7.90 -7.88
N PHE A 251 4.73 -7.16 -8.11
CA PHE A 251 5.12 -6.69 -9.46
C PHE A 251 5.83 -7.76 -10.31
N GLY A 252 5.99 -8.99 -9.80
CA GLY A 252 6.38 -10.17 -10.58
C GLY A 252 7.87 -10.55 -10.51
N GLU A 253 8.72 -9.79 -9.83
CA GLU A 253 10.10 -10.20 -9.57
C GLU A 253 10.23 -10.98 -8.27
N SER A 254 11.33 -11.72 -8.15
CA SER A 254 11.67 -12.46 -6.94
C SER A 254 13.14 -12.29 -6.60
N LYS A 255 13.46 -12.43 -5.32
CA LYS A 255 14.81 -12.44 -4.79
C LYS A 255 15.05 -13.75 -4.04
N THR A 256 16.17 -14.40 -4.33
CA THR A 256 16.60 -15.62 -3.67
C THR A 256 17.90 -15.37 -2.92
N GLU A 257 17.96 -15.74 -1.65
CA GLU A 257 19.18 -15.61 -0.83
C GLU A 257 19.30 -16.68 0.24
N ALA A 258 20.53 -17.01 0.62
CA ALA A 258 20.78 -17.95 1.71
C ALA A 258 20.46 -17.30 3.07
N VAL A 259 19.74 -18.02 3.92
CA VAL A 259 19.48 -17.59 5.30
C VAL A 259 20.72 -17.85 6.14
N LYS A 260 21.26 -16.80 6.75
CA LYS A 260 22.37 -16.92 7.70
C LYS A 260 21.84 -17.45 9.03
N MET A 261 22.35 -18.59 9.46
CA MET A 261 22.03 -19.19 10.76
C MET A 261 22.97 -18.68 11.84
N ASN A 262 22.41 -18.08 12.87
CA ASN A 262 23.10 -17.81 14.13
C ASN A 262 23.04 -19.06 15.00
N TYR A 263 24.20 -19.62 15.30
CA TYR A 263 24.33 -20.83 16.11
C TYR A 263 24.49 -20.45 17.59
N HIS A 264 23.51 -20.86 18.40
CA HIS A 264 23.57 -20.74 19.85
C HIS A 264 23.76 -22.15 20.44
N PHE A 265 25.03 -22.53 20.59
CA PHE A 265 25.45 -23.77 21.25
C PHE A 265 26.26 -23.45 22.50
#